data_AF-A0A6J1ILT6-F1
#
_entry.id   AF-A0A6J1ILT6-F1
#
_cell.length_a   1.000
_cell.length_b   1.000
_cell.length_c   1.000
_cell.angle_alpha   90.00
_cell.angle_beta   90.00
_cell.angle_gamma   90.00
#
_symmetry.space_group_name_H-M   'P 1'
#
loop_
_entity.id
_entity.type
_entity.pdbx_description
1 polymer ?
#
loop_
_entity_poly.entity_id
_entity_poly.type
_entity_poly.pdbx_seq_one_letter_code
_entity_poly.pdbx_strand_id
1 'polypeptide(L)'
;MEALVAKLFASVTSIKAAYAELQMAQSPYNSDAIQAADQAVVDELKVISELKRSFLKKELDLSPQVTLMLSEIQEQQSLMKTYEITIKKMQAESEHKNVDIVSLKKKLGELLSFNKSLEKKLDASGSLSMFDNLQFPVLNPTHFAQFLHYTVRSIRNFVKLMIREMESASWDLNAAIECIVGSDTEFPEPTHRSFAFESFVCKTMFEGFTTDTNFILQNDSLPLDEQQNHQMFDKFKKLKPVNPKIFISQNPNSSFAKFTRSKYLQLVHAKMECSLFGNLNQRKIINSGGVPDTTFYAAFAEMSKRVWLLRCLAFSLHNDVTIFQVRKKSRFSEVYMQCVTEEILFSPADMNDSTVGSGSEPRVRFTVVPGFKIGETVVQSRVYLSPPRR
;
A
#
# COMPACT_ATOMS: atom_id res chain seq x y z
N MET A 1 -77.97 -16.87 -12.06
CA MET A 1 -76.62 -17.19 -12.60
C MET A 1 -75.55 -16.37 -11.89
N GLU A 2 -75.75 -15.05 -11.74
CA GLU A 2 -74.84 -14.13 -11.03
C GLU A 2 -74.46 -14.58 -9.61
N ALA A 3 -75.44 -15.00 -8.80
CA ALA A 3 -75.18 -15.50 -7.44
C ALA A 3 -74.26 -16.74 -7.39
N LEU A 4 -74.32 -17.60 -8.40
CA LEU A 4 -73.46 -18.78 -8.50
C LEU A 4 -72.03 -18.39 -8.92
N VAL A 5 -71.93 -17.44 -9.86
CA VAL A 5 -70.64 -16.89 -10.30
C VAL A 5 -69.94 -16.17 -9.16
N ALA A 6 -70.66 -15.33 -8.40
CA ALA A 6 -70.11 -14.64 -7.23
C ALA A 6 -69.60 -15.63 -6.16
N LYS A 7 -70.37 -16.68 -5.85
CA LYS A 7 -69.94 -17.71 -4.89
C LYS A 7 -68.69 -18.46 -5.36
N LEU A 8 -68.58 -18.72 -6.66
CA LEU A 8 -67.37 -19.32 -7.25
C LEU A 8 -66.15 -18.39 -7.11
N PHE A 9 -66.29 -17.09 -7.43
CA PHE A 9 -65.20 -16.12 -7.28
C PHE A 9 -64.77 -15.94 -5.83
N ALA A 10 -65.72 -15.92 -4.88
CA ALA A 10 -65.45 -15.89 -3.46
C ALA A 10 -64.59 -17.10 -3.02
N SER A 11 -65.01 -18.32 -3.34
CA SER A 11 -64.25 -19.54 -3.00
C SER A 11 -62.87 -19.58 -3.67
N VAL A 12 -62.75 -19.18 -4.95
CA VAL A 12 -61.44 -19.09 -5.63
C VAL A 12 -60.53 -18.07 -4.94
N THR A 13 -61.08 -16.95 -4.48
CA THR A 13 -60.31 -15.92 -3.76
C THR A 13 -59.93 -16.38 -2.36
N SER A 14 -60.78 -17.13 -1.67
CA SER A 14 -60.44 -17.79 -0.39
C SER A 14 -59.32 -18.82 -0.55
N ILE A 15 -59.32 -19.62 -1.64
CA ILE A 15 -58.20 -20.52 -1.96
C ILE A 15 -56.89 -19.74 -2.16
N LYS A 16 -56.92 -18.61 -2.88
CA LYS A 16 -55.73 -17.76 -3.08
C LYS A 16 -55.20 -17.22 -1.75
N ALA A 17 -56.07 -16.78 -0.85
CA ALA A 17 -55.70 -16.30 0.47
C ALA A 17 -55.05 -17.41 1.30
N ALA A 18 -55.68 -18.60 1.36
CA ALA A 18 -55.13 -19.76 2.07
C ALA A 18 -53.78 -20.21 1.49
N TYR A 19 -53.61 -20.17 0.17
CA TYR A 19 -52.32 -20.45 -0.46
C TYR A 19 -51.24 -19.41 -0.10
N ALA A 20 -51.60 -18.12 0.01
CA ALA A 20 -50.69 -17.09 0.49
C ALA A 20 -50.30 -17.29 1.97
N GLU A 21 -51.23 -17.74 2.82
CA GLU A 21 -50.96 -18.10 4.22
C GLU A 21 -49.97 -19.28 4.29
N LEU A 22 -50.15 -20.29 3.44
CA LEU A 22 -49.23 -21.42 3.33
C LEU A 22 -47.82 -20.97 2.93
N GLN A 23 -47.68 -20.06 1.96
CA GLN A 23 -46.37 -19.53 1.57
C GLN A 23 -45.69 -18.76 2.70
N MET A 24 -46.44 -18.00 3.50
CA MET A 24 -45.88 -17.28 4.65
C MET A 24 -45.41 -18.22 5.76
N ALA A 25 -46.13 -19.31 5.98
CA ALA A 25 -45.78 -20.30 7.01
C ALA A 25 -44.56 -21.17 6.65
N GLN A 26 -44.02 -21.07 5.43
CA GLN A 26 -42.81 -21.79 5.03
C GLN A 26 -41.52 -21.12 5.52
N SER A 27 -41.54 -19.81 5.78
CA SER A 27 -40.34 -19.06 6.20
C SER A 27 -40.70 -17.89 7.12
N PRO A 28 -40.48 -18.02 8.44
CA PRO A 28 -39.95 -19.21 9.14
C PRO A 28 -40.94 -20.40 9.13
N TYR A 29 -40.41 -21.62 9.11
CA TYR A 29 -41.22 -22.85 9.01
C TYR A 29 -42.16 -23.02 10.21
N ASN A 30 -43.46 -23.12 9.94
CA ASN A 30 -44.51 -23.33 10.93
C ASN A 30 -45.46 -24.45 10.46
N SER A 31 -45.30 -25.64 11.05
CA SER A 31 -46.06 -26.85 10.71
C SER A 31 -47.56 -26.65 10.87
N ASP A 32 -47.99 -26.03 11.98
CA ASP A 32 -49.40 -25.93 12.34
C ASP A 32 -50.12 -24.94 11.42
N ALA A 33 -49.46 -23.84 11.08
CA ALA A 33 -49.98 -22.87 10.13
C ALA A 33 -50.04 -23.42 8.69
N ILE A 34 -49.04 -24.23 8.28
CA ILE A 34 -49.08 -24.93 6.99
C ILE A 34 -50.26 -25.88 6.93
N GLN A 35 -50.47 -26.69 7.98
CA GLN A 35 -51.57 -27.65 8.04
C GLN A 35 -52.94 -26.96 8.06
N ALA A 36 -53.08 -25.86 8.79
CA ALA A 36 -54.31 -25.07 8.81
C ALA A 36 -54.62 -24.45 7.44
N ALA A 37 -53.61 -23.90 6.77
CA ALA A 37 -53.77 -23.33 5.43
C ALA A 37 -54.09 -24.40 4.37
N ASP A 38 -53.45 -25.57 4.44
CA ASP A 38 -53.75 -26.71 3.56
C ASP A 38 -55.19 -27.20 3.76
N GLN A 39 -55.62 -27.35 5.01
CA GLN A 39 -57.00 -27.73 5.33
C GLN A 39 -58.01 -26.71 4.78
N ALA A 40 -57.73 -25.41 4.89
CA ALA A 40 -58.59 -24.36 4.34
C ALA A 40 -58.70 -24.42 2.81
N VAL A 41 -57.61 -24.74 2.10
CA VAL A 41 -57.65 -24.99 0.63
C VAL A 41 -58.53 -26.20 0.31
N VAL A 42 -58.35 -27.30 1.04
CA VAL A 42 -59.13 -28.53 0.84
C VAL A 42 -60.63 -28.28 1.07
N ASP A 43 -60.98 -27.50 2.09
CA ASP A 43 -62.39 -27.22 2.41
C ASP A 43 -63.05 -26.32 1.37
N GLU A 44 -62.37 -25.30 0.85
CA GLU A 44 -62.89 -24.49 -0.26
C GLU A 44 -63.03 -25.30 -1.56
N LEU A 45 -62.11 -26.25 -1.83
CA LEU A 45 -62.24 -27.15 -2.98
C LEU A 45 -63.46 -28.09 -2.85
N LYS A 46 -63.80 -28.54 -1.63
CA LYS A 46 -65.04 -29.29 -1.37
C LYS A 46 -66.26 -28.41 -1.65
N VAL A 47 -66.27 -27.16 -1.20
CA VAL A 47 -67.37 -26.20 -1.46
C VAL A 47 -67.57 -25.99 -2.95
N ILE A 48 -66.50 -25.81 -3.74
CA ILE A 48 -66.57 -25.69 -5.19
C ILE A 48 -67.10 -26.99 -5.85
N SER A 49 -66.68 -28.15 -5.34
CA SER A 49 -67.15 -29.45 -5.84
C SER A 49 -68.65 -29.65 -5.62
N GLU A 50 -69.16 -29.27 -4.45
CA GLU A 50 -70.59 -29.30 -4.12
C GLU A 50 -71.40 -28.29 -4.96
N LEU A 51 -70.84 -27.09 -5.17
CA LEU A 51 -71.43 -26.07 -6.04
C LEU A 51 -71.54 -26.56 -7.50
N LYS A 52 -70.51 -27.25 -8.01
CA LYS A 52 -70.53 -27.89 -9.33
C LYS A 52 -71.62 -28.97 -9.41
N ARG A 53 -71.71 -29.83 -8.39
CA ARG A 53 -72.69 -30.94 -8.35
C ARG A 53 -74.14 -30.43 -8.32
N SER A 54 -74.42 -29.41 -7.49
CA SER A 54 -75.75 -28.80 -7.38
C SER A 54 -76.18 -28.09 -8.67
N PHE A 55 -75.24 -27.41 -9.35
CA PHE A 55 -75.48 -26.82 -10.67
C PHE A 55 -75.86 -27.89 -11.72
N LEU A 56 -75.14 -29.00 -11.78
CA LEU A 56 -75.40 -30.07 -12.76
C LEU A 56 -76.74 -30.78 -12.52
N LYS A 57 -77.15 -30.94 -11.25
CA LYS A 57 -78.43 -31.55 -10.87
C LYS A 57 -79.63 -30.61 -11.01
N LYS A 58 -79.41 -29.32 -11.30
CA LYS A 58 -80.43 -28.25 -11.29
C LYS A 58 -81.12 -28.07 -9.93
N GLU A 59 -80.48 -28.47 -8.85
CA GLU A 59 -80.95 -28.36 -7.45
C GLU A 59 -80.37 -27.10 -6.79
N LEU A 60 -80.54 -25.94 -7.44
CA LEU A 60 -80.00 -24.67 -6.94
C LEU A 60 -81.09 -23.88 -6.22
N ASP A 61 -81.13 -23.99 -4.90
CA ASP A 61 -82.01 -23.19 -4.05
C ASP A 61 -81.21 -22.03 -3.44
N LEU A 62 -80.86 -21.05 -4.28
CA LEU A 62 -80.07 -19.88 -3.89
C LEU A 62 -80.98 -18.66 -3.81
N SER A 63 -81.07 -18.04 -2.62
CA SER A 63 -81.59 -16.67 -2.51
C SER A 63 -80.63 -15.72 -3.22
N PRO A 64 -81.01 -15.08 -4.35
CA PRO A 64 -80.07 -14.38 -5.21
C PRO A 64 -79.37 -13.21 -4.52
N GLN A 65 -80.11 -12.37 -3.81
CA GLN A 65 -79.57 -11.17 -3.14
C GLN A 65 -78.67 -11.51 -1.95
N VAL A 66 -79.09 -12.44 -1.10
CA VAL A 66 -78.32 -12.82 0.09
C VAL A 66 -77.01 -13.50 -0.29
N THR A 67 -77.05 -14.39 -1.29
CA THR A 67 -75.86 -15.11 -1.76
C THR A 67 -74.85 -14.16 -2.40
N LEU A 68 -75.31 -13.18 -3.19
CA LEU A 68 -74.44 -12.17 -3.80
C LEU A 68 -73.71 -11.36 -2.72
N MET A 69 -74.45 -10.83 -1.74
CA MET A 69 -73.86 -10.00 -0.68
C MET A 69 -72.85 -10.78 0.18
N LEU A 70 -73.17 -12.02 0.57
CA LEU A 70 -72.26 -12.85 1.36
C LEU A 70 -71.00 -13.24 0.58
N SER A 71 -71.15 -13.55 -0.71
CA SER A 71 -70.01 -13.90 -1.57
C SER A 71 -69.08 -12.70 -1.77
N GLU A 72 -69.63 -11.50 -1.96
CA GLU A 72 -68.85 -10.27 -2.08
C GLU A 72 -68.09 -9.95 -0.78
N ILE A 73 -68.73 -10.10 0.38
CA ILE A 73 -68.07 -9.94 1.69
C ILE A 73 -66.92 -10.95 1.84
N GLN A 74 -67.15 -12.22 1.51
CA GLN A 74 -66.13 -13.26 1.60
C GLN A 74 -64.94 -12.97 0.67
N GLU A 75 -65.21 -12.52 -0.56
CA GLU A 75 -64.19 -12.14 -1.53
C GLU A 75 -63.34 -10.97 -1.02
N GLN A 76 -63.98 -9.91 -0.52
CA GLN A 76 -63.30 -8.75 0.05
C GLN A 76 -62.44 -9.12 1.26
N GLN A 77 -62.94 -9.96 2.17
CA GLN A 77 -62.17 -10.45 3.32
C GLN A 77 -60.95 -11.27 2.89
N SER A 78 -61.11 -12.16 1.90
CA SER A 78 -60.03 -12.98 1.37
C SER A 78 -58.97 -12.12 0.67
N LEU A 79 -59.39 -11.06 -0.02
CA LEU A 79 -58.51 -10.08 -0.64
C LEU A 79 -57.72 -9.27 0.41
N MET A 80 -58.39 -8.80 1.46
CA MET A 80 -57.74 -8.10 2.58
C MET A 80 -56.65 -8.95 3.24
N LYS A 81 -56.92 -10.23 3.50
CA LYS A 81 -55.92 -11.17 4.03
C LYS A 81 -54.70 -11.29 3.11
N THR A 82 -54.93 -11.40 1.81
CA THR A 82 -53.85 -11.50 0.81
C THR A 82 -52.98 -10.25 0.80
N TYR A 83 -53.58 -9.06 0.90
CA TYR A 83 -52.83 -7.81 1.01
C TYR A 83 -52.05 -7.71 2.32
N GLU A 84 -52.66 -8.09 3.45
CA GLU A 84 -51.98 -8.10 4.74
C GLU A 84 -50.72 -8.98 4.71
N ILE A 85 -50.82 -10.18 4.14
CA ILE A 85 -49.71 -11.10 3.94
C ILE A 85 -48.61 -10.47 3.07
N THR A 86 -49.00 -9.85 1.96
CA THR A 86 -48.06 -9.21 1.04
C THR A 86 -47.32 -8.06 1.72
N ILE A 87 -48.03 -7.26 2.53
CA ILE A 87 -47.44 -6.17 3.32
C ILE A 87 -46.43 -6.72 4.33
N LYS A 88 -46.79 -7.74 5.11
CA LYS A 88 -45.87 -8.36 6.09
C LYS A 88 -44.61 -8.91 5.41
N LYS A 89 -44.75 -9.54 4.24
CA LYS A 89 -43.61 -10.05 3.46
C LYS A 89 -42.69 -8.92 2.99
N MET A 90 -43.25 -7.85 2.44
CA MET A 90 -42.46 -6.69 1.98
C MET A 90 -41.76 -5.96 3.14
N GLN A 91 -42.42 -5.87 4.30
CA GLN A 91 -41.82 -5.30 5.51
C GLN A 91 -40.60 -6.13 5.98
N ALA A 92 -40.74 -7.44 6.09
CA ALA A 92 -39.64 -8.33 6.46
C ALA A 92 -38.46 -8.26 5.47
N GLU A 93 -38.74 -8.21 4.17
CA GLU A 93 -37.70 -8.04 3.14
C GLU A 93 -37.00 -6.68 3.25
N SER A 94 -37.76 -5.61 3.54
CA SER A 94 -37.20 -4.28 3.74
C SER A 94 -36.29 -4.21 4.99
N GLU A 95 -36.68 -4.86 6.08
CA GLU A 95 -35.88 -4.95 7.30
C GLU A 95 -34.58 -5.71 7.06
N HIS A 96 -34.65 -6.86 6.37
CA HIS A 96 -33.45 -7.62 5.98
C HIS A 96 -32.49 -6.78 5.15
N LYS A 97 -33.00 -6.10 4.11
CA LYS A 97 -32.17 -5.21 3.27
C LYS A 97 -31.56 -4.05 4.06
N ASN A 98 -32.28 -3.52 5.04
CA ASN A 98 -31.73 -2.47 5.92
C ASN A 98 -30.55 -2.98 6.75
N VAL A 99 -30.64 -4.20 7.29
CA VAL A 99 -29.52 -4.85 8.00
C VAL A 99 -28.31 -5.03 7.07
N ASP A 100 -28.53 -5.50 5.84
CA ASP A 100 -27.47 -5.66 4.84
C ASP A 100 -26.80 -4.32 4.48
N ILE A 101 -27.60 -3.26 4.30
CA ILE A 101 -27.08 -1.92 4.03
C ILE A 101 -26.19 -1.42 5.17
N VAL A 102 -26.61 -1.62 6.43
CA VAL A 102 -25.82 -1.22 7.60
C VAL A 102 -24.50 -2.02 7.66
N SER A 103 -24.55 -3.33 7.40
CA SER A 103 -23.37 -4.20 7.34
C SER A 103 -22.39 -3.78 6.24
N LEU A 104 -22.89 -3.49 5.04
CA LEU A 104 -22.08 -3.02 3.90
C LEU A 104 -21.47 -1.64 4.16
N LYS A 105 -22.22 -0.71 4.76
CA LYS A 105 -21.69 0.61 5.16
C LYS A 105 -20.56 0.48 6.18
N LYS A 106 -20.68 -0.46 7.15
CA LYS A 106 -19.62 -0.75 8.11
C LYS A 106 -18.35 -1.27 7.41
N LYS A 107 -18.48 -2.26 6.52
CA LYS A 107 -17.35 -2.78 5.72
C LYS A 107 -16.70 -1.70 4.87
N LEU A 108 -17.48 -0.82 4.26
CA LEU A 108 -16.96 0.33 3.51
C LEU A 108 -16.15 1.27 4.40
N GLY A 109 -16.64 1.58 5.61
CA GLY A 109 -15.92 2.40 6.58
C GLY A 109 -14.59 1.78 7.02
N GLU A 110 -14.57 0.47 7.27
CA GLU A 110 -13.35 -0.28 7.59
C GLU A 110 -12.34 -0.22 6.44
N LEU A 111 -12.77 -0.48 5.20
CA LEU A 111 -11.91 -0.38 4.01
C LEU A 111 -11.38 1.04 3.78
N LEU A 112 -12.20 2.07 3.95
CA LEU A 112 -11.77 3.47 3.84
C LEU A 112 -10.73 3.82 4.91
N SER A 113 -10.93 3.36 6.15
CA SER A 113 -9.95 3.57 7.22
C SER A 113 -8.62 2.86 6.95
N PHE A 114 -8.67 1.66 6.38
CA PHE A 114 -7.50 0.90 5.98
C PHE A 114 -6.76 1.56 4.81
N ASN A 115 -7.48 2.00 3.78
CA ASN A 115 -6.91 2.77 2.67
C ASN A 115 -6.26 4.05 3.15
N LYS A 116 -6.91 4.82 4.03
CA LYS A 116 -6.32 6.03 4.63
C LYS A 116 -5.05 5.73 5.43
N SER A 117 -4.97 4.57 6.09
CA SER A 117 -3.75 4.10 6.77
C SER A 117 -2.64 3.76 5.77
N LEU A 118 -2.99 3.10 4.66
CA LEU A 118 -2.06 2.82 3.57
C LEU A 118 -1.58 4.09 2.87
N GLU A 119 -2.46 5.06 2.59
CA GLU A 119 -2.11 6.38 2.06
C GLU A 119 -1.15 7.10 3.01
N LYS A 120 -1.45 7.18 4.32
CA LYS A 120 -0.50 7.74 5.29
C LYS A 120 0.85 7.03 5.30
N LYS A 121 0.88 5.70 5.14
CA LYS A 121 2.13 4.93 5.01
C LYS A 121 2.85 5.20 3.69
N LEU A 122 2.12 5.48 2.62
CA LEU A 122 2.64 5.79 1.29
C LEU A 122 3.16 7.23 1.21
N ASP A 123 2.42 8.20 1.75
CA ASP A 123 2.80 9.60 1.91
C ASP A 123 3.99 9.71 2.85
N ALA A 124 3.97 8.97 3.97
CA ALA A 124 5.15 8.80 4.79
C ALA A 124 6.28 8.17 3.96
N SER A 125 6.02 7.20 3.08
CA SER A 125 7.02 6.58 2.18
C SER A 125 7.48 7.47 1.02
N GLY A 126 7.00 8.71 0.96
CA GLY A 126 7.50 9.74 0.07
C GLY A 126 6.91 9.65 -1.32
N SER A 127 5.69 10.18 -1.47
CA SER A 127 5.28 10.70 -2.77
C SER A 127 6.23 11.85 -3.14
N LEU A 128 6.80 11.80 -4.34
CA LEU A 128 7.66 12.87 -4.87
C LEU A 128 6.84 14.11 -5.27
N SER A 129 5.55 14.17 -4.93
CA SER A 129 4.61 15.25 -5.28
C SER A 129 5.04 16.61 -4.74
N MET A 130 5.75 16.65 -3.60
CA MET A 130 6.37 17.88 -3.07
C MET A 130 7.33 18.52 -4.09
N PHE A 131 7.97 17.72 -4.93
CA PHE A 131 8.92 18.18 -5.94
C PHE A 131 8.25 18.42 -7.32
N ASP A 132 6.93 18.25 -7.48
CA ASP A 132 6.24 18.40 -8.77
C ASP A 132 6.18 19.86 -9.22
N ASN A 133 6.15 20.79 -8.26
CA ASN A 133 6.13 22.24 -8.50
C ASN A 133 7.53 22.88 -8.58
N LEU A 134 8.61 22.09 -8.58
CA LEU A 134 9.95 22.67 -8.66
C LEU A 134 10.20 23.32 -10.03
N GLN A 135 10.45 24.63 -9.98
CA GLN A 135 10.89 25.41 -11.13
C GLN A 135 12.40 25.67 -11.01
N PHE A 136 13.09 25.61 -12.15
CA PHE A 136 14.54 25.77 -12.27
C PHE A 136 15.13 27.00 -11.55
N PRO A 137 14.47 28.19 -11.52
CA PRO A 137 15.03 29.37 -10.85
C PRO A 137 14.99 29.34 -9.31
N VAL A 138 14.25 28.39 -8.71
CA VAL A 138 13.96 28.37 -7.25
C VAL A 138 14.65 27.18 -6.55
N LEU A 139 15.55 26.47 -7.25
CA LEU A 139 16.33 25.42 -6.60
C LEU A 139 17.25 26.01 -5.55
N ASN A 140 17.23 25.41 -4.37
CA ASN A 140 18.06 25.81 -3.25
C ASN A 140 18.64 24.56 -2.57
N PRO A 141 19.68 24.71 -1.73
CA PRO A 141 20.28 23.59 -1.01
C PRO A 141 19.31 22.83 -0.09
N THR A 142 18.21 23.46 0.34
CA THR A 142 17.19 22.79 1.19
C THR A 142 16.40 21.75 0.40
N HIS A 143 16.07 22.00 -0.87
CA HIS A 143 15.45 21.03 -1.76
C HIS A 143 16.37 19.82 -1.98
N PHE A 144 17.69 20.05 -2.09
CA PHE A 144 18.67 18.98 -2.15
C PHE A 144 18.69 18.15 -0.85
N ALA A 145 18.73 18.79 0.31
CA ALA A 145 18.72 18.09 1.60
C ALA A 145 17.45 17.24 1.80
N GLN A 146 16.29 17.76 1.40
CA GLN A 146 15.02 17.01 1.41
C GLN A 146 15.08 15.81 0.45
N PHE A 147 15.54 16.00 -0.79
CA PHE A 147 15.65 14.90 -1.76
C PHE A 147 16.68 13.85 -1.33
N LEU A 148 17.77 14.27 -0.68
CA LEU A 148 18.76 13.38 -0.07
C LEU A 148 18.10 12.53 1.02
N HIS A 149 17.24 13.10 1.87
CA HIS A 149 16.49 12.34 2.86
C HIS A 149 15.64 11.23 2.21
N TYR A 150 14.92 11.53 1.13
CA TYR A 150 14.14 10.53 0.38
C TYR A 150 15.01 9.46 -0.30
N THR A 151 16.20 9.86 -0.74
CA THR A 151 17.19 8.94 -1.34
C THR A 151 17.71 7.97 -0.29
N VAL A 152 18.15 8.48 0.86
CA VAL A 152 18.63 7.67 2.00
C VAL A 152 17.53 6.71 2.49
N ARG A 153 16.28 7.16 2.54
CA ARG A 153 15.15 6.27 2.89
C ARG A 153 15.01 5.10 1.92
N SER A 154 15.16 5.34 0.62
CA SER A 154 15.12 4.27 -0.38
C SER A 154 16.30 3.33 -0.27
N ILE A 155 17.48 3.86 0.05
CA ILE A 155 18.68 3.04 0.36
C ILE A 155 18.37 2.13 1.55
N ARG A 156 17.82 2.67 2.63
CA ARG A 156 17.46 1.89 3.82
C ARG A 156 16.43 0.80 3.51
N ASN A 157 15.44 1.07 2.67
CA ASN A 157 14.47 0.05 2.25
C ASN A 157 15.14 -1.08 1.45
N PHE A 158 16.05 -0.74 0.53
CA PHE A 158 16.84 -1.73 -0.20
C PHE A 158 17.75 -2.53 0.75
N VAL A 159 18.42 -1.88 1.70
CA VAL A 159 19.26 -2.53 2.72
C VAL A 159 18.46 -3.56 3.52
N LYS A 160 17.23 -3.22 3.96
CA LYS A 160 16.35 -4.17 4.66
C LYS A 160 16.03 -5.40 3.79
N LEU A 161 15.78 -5.19 2.51
CA LEU A 161 15.53 -6.28 1.57
C LEU A 161 16.81 -7.13 1.38
N MET A 162 17.96 -6.50 1.21
CA MET A 162 19.25 -7.16 1.08
C MET A 162 19.58 -8.02 2.31
N ILE A 163 19.37 -7.50 3.53
CA ILE A 163 19.57 -8.26 4.77
C ILE A 163 18.66 -9.50 4.82
N ARG A 164 17.39 -9.37 4.42
CA ARG A 164 16.45 -10.51 4.37
C ARG A 164 16.89 -11.61 3.41
N GLU A 165 17.41 -11.23 2.24
CA GLU A 165 17.96 -12.20 1.28
C GLU A 165 19.21 -12.88 1.87
N MET A 166 20.08 -12.13 2.56
CA MET A 166 21.26 -12.67 3.23
C MET A 166 20.89 -13.67 4.33
N GLU A 167 19.89 -13.33 5.16
CA GLU A 167 19.33 -14.23 6.17
C GLU A 167 18.74 -15.50 5.56
N SER A 168 17.99 -15.37 4.47
CA SER A 168 17.39 -16.50 3.74
C SER A 168 18.45 -17.42 3.11
N ALA A 169 19.61 -16.85 2.74
CA ALA A 169 20.77 -17.59 2.26
C ALA A 169 21.71 -18.07 3.39
N SER A 170 21.30 -17.96 4.66
CA SER A 170 22.08 -18.37 5.85
C SER A 170 23.46 -17.71 5.94
N TRP A 171 23.58 -16.44 5.55
CA TRP A 171 24.82 -15.67 5.73
C TRP A 171 25.10 -15.37 7.20
N ASP A 172 26.38 -15.40 7.56
CA ASP A 172 26.83 -14.82 8.82
C ASP A 172 26.86 -13.29 8.72
N LEU A 173 25.80 -12.66 9.24
CA LEU A 173 25.67 -11.21 9.26
C LEU A 173 26.76 -10.54 10.11
N ASN A 174 27.26 -11.18 11.16
CA ASN A 174 28.31 -10.58 12.01
C ASN A 174 29.62 -10.53 11.25
N ALA A 175 30.02 -11.63 10.60
CA ALA A 175 31.20 -11.65 9.75
C ALA A 175 31.11 -10.61 8.61
N ALA A 176 29.93 -10.44 8.01
CA ALA A 176 29.70 -9.41 6.99
C ALA A 176 29.87 -7.99 7.54
N ILE A 177 29.37 -7.71 8.74
CA ILE A 177 29.54 -6.41 9.42
C ILE A 177 31.01 -6.15 9.74
N GLU A 178 31.73 -7.15 10.24
CA GLU A 178 33.17 -7.05 10.51
C GLU A 178 33.96 -6.72 9.24
N CYS A 179 33.59 -7.31 8.10
CA CYS A 179 34.20 -6.97 6.80
C CYS A 179 33.94 -5.52 6.37
N ILE A 180 32.77 -4.95 6.71
CA ILE A 180 32.40 -3.60 6.30
C ILE A 180 33.02 -2.52 7.19
N VAL A 181 32.97 -2.71 8.51
CA VAL A 181 33.27 -1.66 9.50
C VAL A 181 34.53 -1.96 10.35
N GLY A 182 35.05 -3.18 10.25
CA GLY A 182 36.12 -3.71 11.09
C GLY A 182 35.60 -4.26 12.42
N SER A 183 36.31 -5.27 12.95
CA SER A 183 35.99 -6.00 14.17
C SER A 183 35.94 -5.15 15.45
N ASP A 184 36.53 -3.96 15.45
CA ASP A 184 36.53 -3.07 16.62
C ASP A 184 35.15 -2.47 16.97
N THR A 185 34.12 -2.69 16.14
CA THR A 185 32.84 -1.96 16.22
C THR A 185 31.79 -2.74 16.99
N GLU A 186 31.61 -2.39 18.26
CA GLU A 186 30.53 -2.91 19.09
C GLU A 186 29.23 -2.12 18.86
N PHE A 187 28.13 -2.86 18.72
CA PHE A 187 26.78 -2.31 18.58
C PHE A 187 26.02 -2.53 19.89
N PRO A 188 25.66 -1.46 20.64
CA PRO A 188 24.88 -1.60 21.87
C PRO A 188 23.51 -2.23 21.61
N GLU A 189 22.88 -1.87 20.49
CA GLU A 189 21.62 -2.45 20.06
C GLU A 189 21.80 -3.34 18.81
N PRO A 190 21.13 -4.50 18.74
CA PRO A 190 21.14 -5.35 17.55
C PRO A 190 20.59 -4.64 16.30
N THR A 191 19.66 -3.70 16.48
CA THR A 191 19.05 -2.88 15.41
C THR A 191 20.08 -2.01 14.69
N HIS A 192 21.12 -1.57 15.39
CA HIS A 192 22.16 -0.69 14.86
C HIS A 192 23.07 -1.39 13.83
N ARG A 193 23.08 -2.73 13.81
CA ARG A 193 23.80 -3.52 12.80
C ARG A 193 23.41 -3.16 11.37
N SER A 194 22.15 -2.75 11.17
CA SER A 194 21.65 -2.30 9.87
C SER A 194 22.39 -1.07 9.33
N PHE A 195 22.96 -0.21 10.19
CA PHE A 195 23.74 0.95 9.77
C PHE A 195 25.06 0.58 9.09
N ALA A 196 25.65 -0.58 9.41
CA ALA A 196 26.84 -1.08 8.70
C ALA A 196 26.52 -1.35 7.23
N PHE A 197 25.40 -2.04 6.97
CA PHE A 197 24.93 -2.30 5.61
C PHE A 197 24.49 -1.01 4.90
N GLU A 198 23.84 -0.07 5.61
CA GLU A 198 23.51 1.26 5.07
C GLU A 198 24.78 2.01 4.66
N SER A 199 25.84 1.98 5.48
CA SER A 199 27.17 2.53 5.16
C SER A 199 27.77 1.90 3.90
N PHE A 200 27.77 0.57 3.78
CA PHE A 200 28.28 -0.14 2.61
C PHE A 200 27.55 0.26 1.32
N VAL A 201 26.21 0.27 1.35
CA VAL A 201 25.39 0.63 0.19
C VAL A 201 25.57 2.10 -0.15
N CYS A 202 25.51 3.01 0.83
CA CYS A 202 25.75 4.44 0.62
C CYS A 202 27.13 4.68 0.00
N LYS A 203 28.20 4.11 0.57
CA LYS A 203 29.55 4.27 0.04
C LYS A 203 29.63 3.87 -1.43
N THR A 204 29.06 2.72 -1.79
CA THR A 204 29.09 2.21 -3.16
C THR A 204 28.24 3.06 -4.11
N MET A 205 27.03 3.42 -3.69
CA MET A 205 26.09 4.18 -4.52
C MET A 205 26.56 5.62 -4.76
N PHE A 206 27.20 6.25 -3.78
CA PHE A 206 27.74 7.60 -3.86
C PHE A 206 29.20 7.68 -4.32
N GLU A 207 29.87 6.54 -4.54
CA GLU A 207 31.20 6.52 -5.13
C GLU A 207 31.18 7.20 -6.51
N GLY A 208 32.14 8.10 -6.77
CA GLY A 208 32.22 8.83 -8.04
C GLY A 208 31.14 9.90 -8.23
N PHE A 209 30.43 10.32 -7.18
CA PHE A 209 29.32 11.30 -7.25
C PHE A 209 29.66 12.61 -7.98
N THR A 210 30.90 13.10 -7.86
CA THR A 210 31.37 14.30 -8.56
C THR A 210 32.23 13.97 -9.79
N THR A 211 33.02 12.89 -9.72
CA THR A 211 34.08 12.58 -10.70
C THR A 211 33.60 11.81 -11.94
N ASP A 212 32.48 11.08 -11.86
CA ASP A 212 32.01 10.24 -12.99
C ASP A 212 31.32 11.07 -14.09
N THR A 213 32.09 11.94 -14.76
CA THR A 213 31.66 12.69 -15.95
C THR A 213 31.39 11.80 -17.15
N ASN A 214 31.86 10.53 -17.13
CA ASN A 214 31.61 9.53 -18.19
C ASN A 214 30.12 9.23 -18.43
N PHE A 215 29.25 9.40 -17.41
CA PHE A 215 27.81 9.25 -17.59
C PHE A 215 27.12 10.56 -18.01
N ILE A 216 27.85 11.68 -18.05
CA ILE A 216 27.33 13.02 -18.32
C ILE A 216 27.73 13.46 -19.74
N LEU A 217 28.98 13.21 -20.12
CA LEU A 217 29.65 13.70 -21.33
C LEU A 217 29.52 12.74 -22.51
N GLN A 218 28.29 12.49 -22.98
CA GLN A 218 28.09 11.78 -24.26
C GLN A 218 27.77 12.69 -25.44
N ASN A 219 27.67 14.01 -25.21
CA ASN A 219 27.59 15.02 -26.27
C ASN A 219 28.69 16.07 -26.06
N ASP A 220 29.23 16.53 -27.18
CA ASP A 220 30.49 17.25 -27.37
C ASP A 220 30.77 18.45 -26.45
N SER A 221 32.08 18.67 -26.30
CA SER A 221 32.77 19.80 -25.68
C SER A 221 32.14 21.18 -25.93
N LEU A 222 31.51 21.77 -24.90
CA LEU A 222 31.20 23.22 -24.83
C LEU A 222 31.22 23.71 -23.37
N PRO A 223 31.86 24.86 -23.07
CA PRO A 223 31.69 25.55 -21.79
C PRO A 223 30.45 26.45 -21.85
N LEU A 224 29.45 26.18 -21.00
CA LEU A 224 28.31 27.06 -20.68
C LEU A 224 27.60 26.44 -19.47
N ASP A 225 28.09 26.76 -18.27
CA ASP A 225 27.71 26.15 -16.98
C ASP A 225 26.18 26.17 -16.75
N GLU A 226 25.50 27.24 -17.15
CA GLU A 226 24.04 27.38 -17.01
C GLU A 226 23.23 26.44 -17.93
N GLN A 227 23.68 26.24 -19.17
CA GLN A 227 22.97 25.38 -20.12
C GLN A 227 23.10 23.91 -19.75
N GLN A 228 24.23 23.52 -19.15
CA GLN A 228 24.44 22.19 -18.58
C GLN A 228 23.56 21.97 -17.35
N ASN A 229 23.44 22.96 -16.47
CA ASN A 229 22.56 22.89 -15.29
C ASN A 229 21.10 22.69 -15.70
N HIS A 230 20.64 23.39 -16.73
CA HIS A 230 19.28 23.26 -17.25
C HIS A 230 19.01 21.85 -17.82
N GLN A 231 19.97 21.32 -18.60
CA GLN A 231 19.88 19.96 -19.14
C GLN A 231 19.82 18.89 -18.02
N MET A 232 20.55 19.09 -16.92
CA MET A 232 20.50 18.19 -15.77
C MET A 232 19.15 18.24 -15.06
N PHE A 233 18.58 19.44 -14.93
CA PHE A 233 17.24 19.59 -14.36
C PHE A 233 16.15 18.97 -15.26
N ASP A 234 16.29 19.09 -16.58
CA ASP A 234 15.39 18.43 -17.53
C ASP A 234 15.47 16.91 -17.42
N LYS A 235 16.69 16.36 -17.29
CA LYS A 235 16.89 14.93 -17.01
C LYS A 235 16.23 14.51 -15.70
N PHE A 236 16.32 15.34 -14.65
CA PHE A 236 15.63 15.12 -13.39
C PHE A 236 14.11 15.06 -13.58
N LYS A 237 13.51 16.08 -14.22
CA LYS A 237 12.06 16.15 -14.47
C LYS A 237 11.55 14.99 -15.31
N LYS A 238 12.28 14.61 -16.37
CA LYS A 238 11.89 13.52 -17.28
C LYS A 238 11.91 12.15 -16.61
N LEU A 239 12.91 11.87 -15.78
CA LEU A 239 13.08 10.54 -15.18
C LEU A 239 12.31 10.36 -13.86
N LYS A 240 12.03 11.46 -13.14
CA LYS A 240 11.33 11.45 -11.86
C LYS A 240 10.00 10.66 -11.87
N PRO A 241 9.05 10.87 -12.80
CA PRO A 241 7.76 10.17 -12.79
C PRO A 241 7.83 8.74 -13.37
N VAL A 242 8.96 8.35 -13.98
CA VAL A 242 9.05 7.12 -14.76
C VAL A 242 9.47 5.94 -13.88
N ASN A 243 8.89 4.77 -14.16
CA ASN A 243 9.33 3.52 -13.56
C ASN A 243 10.75 3.18 -14.06
N PRO A 244 11.72 2.94 -13.18
CA PRO A 244 13.11 2.74 -13.57
C PRO A 244 13.31 1.48 -14.42
N LYS A 245 12.57 0.39 -14.16
CA LYS A 245 12.68 -0.83 -14.96
C LYS A 245 12.21 -0.59 -16.40
N ILE A 246 11.05 0.05 -16.56
CA ILE A 246 10.50 0.37 -17.89
C ILE A 246 11.45 1.29 -18.66
N PHE A 247 11.97 2.32 -17.99
CA PHE A 247 12.90 3.26 -18.62
C PHE A 247 14.18 2.58 -19.11
N ILE A 248 14.79 1.72 -18.29
CA ILE A 248 16.03 1.01 -18.64
C ILE A 248 15.77 0.04 -19.80
N SER A 249 14.66 -0.70 -19.78
CA SER A 249 14.29 -1.61 -20.88
C SER A 249 14.10 -0.88 -22.21
N GLN A 250 13.52 0.32 -22.20
CA GLN A 250 13.32 1.15 -23.40
C GLN A 250 14.60 1.86 -23.84
N ASN A 251 15.48 2.22 -22.90
CA ASN A 251 16.67 3.03 -23.15
C ASN A 251 17.94 2.39 -22.53
N PRO A 252 18.35 1.20 -22.99
CA PRO A 252 19.43 0.43 -22.35
C PRO A 252 20.80 1.11 -22.42
N ASN A 253 21.02 1.99 -23.39
CA ASN A 253 22.26 2.73 -23.58
C ASN A 253 22.27 4.13 -22.94
N SER A 254 21.18 4.52 -22.26
CA SER A 254 21.11 5.81 -21.57
C SER A 254 22.16 5.93 -20.46
N SER A 255 22.53 7.16 -20.11
CA SER A 255 23.44 7.44 -18.98
C SER A 255 22.95 6.83 -17.67
N PHE A 256 21.65 6.91 -17.40
CA PHE A 256 21.03 6.32 -16.23
C PHE A 256 21.09 4.79 -16.25
N ALA A 257 20.84 4.14 -17.39
CA ALA A 257 20.95 2.69 -17.50
C ALA A 257 22.41 2.22 -17.29
N LYS A 258 23.38 2.91 -17.89
CA LYS A 258 24.82 2.65 -17.71
C LYS A 258 25.25 2.83 -16.24
N PHE A 259 24.80 3.89 -15.58
CA PHE A 259 25.02 4.14 -14.15
C PHE A 259 24.43 3.00 -13.30
N THR A 260 23.15 2.67 -13.52
CA THR A 260 22.44 1.62 -12.77
C THR A 260 23.15 0.28 -12.89
N ARG A 261 23.56 -0.08 -14.11
CA ARG A 261 24.33 -1.29 -14.39
C ARG A 261 25.68 -1.29 -13.67
N SER A 262 26.45 -0.21 -13.79
CA SER A 262 27.76 -0.08 -13.15
C SER A 262 27.65 -0.23 -11.63
N LYS A 263 26.69 0.49 -11.01
CA LYS A 263 26.44 0.42 -9.57
C LYS A 263 25.97 -0.95 -9.10
N TYR A 264 25.13 -1.64 -9.88
CA TYR A 264 24.72 -3.00 -9.53
C TYR A 264 25.92 -3.95 -9.49
N LEU A 265 26.78 -3.89 -10.51
CA LEU A 265 27.93 -4.78 -10.62
C LEU A 265 28.99 -4.52 -9.54
N GLN A 266 29.09 -3.28 -9.05
CA GLN A 266 29.92 -2.89 -7.91
C GLN A 266 29.32 -3.34 -6.57
N LEU A 267 28.02 -3.12 -6.37
CA LEU A 267 27.35 -3.38 -5.09
C LEU A 267 27.14 -4.88 -4.83
N VAL A 268 26.64 -5.62 -5.83
CA VAL A 268 26.30 -7.04 -5.71
C VAL A 268 27.39 -7.86 -6.35
N HIS A 269 28.42 -8.22 -5.58
CA HIS A 269 29.53 -9.03 -6.08
C HIS A 269 29.04 -10.39 -6.62
N ALA A 270 29.75 -10.99 -7.59
CA ALA A 270 29.34 -12.27 -8.18
C ALA A 270 29.17 -13.39 -7.14
N LYS A 271 30.06 -13.46 -6.13
CA LYS A 271 29.91 -14.40 -5.00
C LYS A 271 28.66 -14.12 -4.16
N MET A 272 28.33 -12.83 -3.96
CA MET A 272 27.12 -12.44 -3.24
C MET A 272 25.88 -12.90 -4.01
N GLU A 273 25.81 -12.57 -5.30
CA GLU A 273 24.68 -12.95 -6.16
C GLU A 273 24.47 -14.47 -6.22
N CYS A 274 25.55 -15.22 -6.43
CA CYS A 274 25.48 -16.68 -6.49
C CYS A 274 25.01 -17.29 -5.16
N SER A 275 25.37 -16.68 -4.03
CA SER A 275 24.91 -17.15 -2.73
C SER A 275 23.46 -16.76 -2.43
N LEU A 276 23.03 -15.56 -2.83
CA LEU A 276 21.66 -15.08 -2.58
C LEU A 276 20.64 -15.78 -3.48
N PHE A 277 20.96 -16.00 -4.76
CA PHE A 277 20.01 -16.50 -5.76
C PHE A 277 20.36 -17.89 -6.30
N GLY A 278 21.47 -18.50 -5.86
CA GLY A 278 21.94 -19.80 -6.34
C GLY A 278 22.53 -19.79 -7.77
N ASN A 279 22.55 -18.66 -8.45
CA ASN A 279 23.04 -18.53 -9.83
C ASN A 279 23.49 -17.09 -10.15
N LEU A 280 24.04 -16.89 -11.35
CA LEU A 280 24.50 -15.57 -11.87
C LEU A 280 23.63 -15.05 -13.01
N ASN A 281 22.37 -15.50 -13.11
CA ASN A 281 21.51 -15.14 -14.24
C ASN A 281 21.17 -13.65 -14.25
N GLN A 282 20.97 -13.07 -13.06
CA GLN A 282 20.67 -11.65 -12.91
C GLN A 282 21.81 -10.78 -13.46
N ARG A 283 23.06 -11.08 -13.08
CA ARG A 283 24.27 -10.43 -13.60
C ARG A 283 24.44 -10.62 -15.09
N LYS A 284 24.13 -11.80 -15.65
CA LYS A 284 24.19 -12.05 -17.10
C LYS A 284 23.20 -11.15 -17.85
N ILE A 285 21.95 -11.07 -17.39
CA ILE A 285 20.91 -10.20 -17.97
C ILE A 285 21.33 -8.73 -17.91
N ILE A 286 21.83 -8.27 -16.76
CA ILE A 286 22.32 -6.90 -16.61
C ILE A 286 23.52 -6.64 -17.53
N ASN A 287 24.40 -7.62 -17.72
CA ASN A 287 25.54 -7.50 -18.61
C ASN A 287 25.17 -7.46 -20.11
N SER A 288 24.05 -8.05 -20.50
CA SER A 288 23.51 -7.88 -21.85
C SER A 288 22.68 -6.60 -22.03
N GLY A 289 22.53 -5.78 -20.96
CA GLY A 289 21.71 -4.56 -20.99
C GLY A 289 20.22 -4.82 -20.76
N GLY A 290 19.84 -6.05 -20.38
CA GLY A 290 18.48 -6.40 -20.01
C GLY A 290 18.13 -5.98 -18.57
N VAL A 291 16.84 -6.03 -18.27
CA VAL A 291 16.29 -5.73 -16.95
C VAL A 291 15.77 -7.02 -16.31
N PRO A 292 16.40 -7.50 -15.22
CA PRO A 292 15.91 -8.65 -14.47
C PRO A 292 14.52 -8.40 -13.89
N ASP A 293 13.67 -9.41 -13.98
CA ASP A 293 12.33 -9.37 -13.38
C ASP A 293 12.33 -9.98 -11.97
N THR A 294 13.06 -9.34 -11.06
CA THR A 294 13.12 -9.75 -9.64
C THR A 294 12.72 -8.58 -8.73
N THR A 295 12.16 -8.91 -7.56
CA THR A 295 11.83 -7.94 -6.51
C THR A 295 13.08 -7.22 -6.00
N PHE A 296 14.18 -7.97 -5.86
CA PHE A 296 15.48 -7.44 -5.48
C PHE A 296 15.99 -6.40 -6.49
N TYR A 297 15.98 -6.72 -7.79
CA TYR A 297 16.41 -5.76 -8.81
C TYR A 297 15.46 -4.57 -8.91
N ALA A 298 14.15 -4.76 -8.75
CA ALA A 298 13.19 -3.66 -8.74
C ALA A 298 13.47 -2.65 -7.61
N ALA A 299 13.73 -3.14 -6.40
CA ALA A 299 14.10 -2.31 -5.26
C ALA A 299 15.46 -1.62 -5.48
N PHE A 300 16.44 -2.34 -6.04
CA PHE A 300 17.74 -1.77 -6.42
C PHE A 300 17.59 -0.65 -7.46
N ALA A 301 16.82 -0.87 -8.52
CA ALA A 301 16.61 0.09 -9.60
C ALA A 301 15.91 1.36 -9.11
N GLU A 302 14.96 1.24 -8.18
CA GLU A 302 14.30 2.39 -7.55
C GLU A 302 15.26 3.20 -6.67
N MET A 303 16.09 2.52 -5.86
CA MET A 303 17.17 3.18 -5.11
C MET A 303 18.17 3.87 -6.05
N SER A 304 18.62 3.18 -7.09
CA SER A 304 19.57 3.71 -8.08
C SER A 304 19.02 4.93 -8.81
N LYS A 305 17.74 4.90 -9.20
CA LYS A 305 17.04 6.07 -9.77
C LYS A 305 17.10 7.26 -8.84
N ARG A 306 16.83 7.08 -7.55
CA ARG A 306 16.86 8.20 -6.59
C ARG A 306 18.26 8.78 -6.41
N VAL A 307 19.29 7.94 -6.34
CA VAL A 307 20.69 8.40 -6.28
C VAL A 307 21.07 9.15 -7.57
N TRP A 308 20.65 8.65 -8.73
CA TRP A 308 20.87 9.33 -10.02
C TRP A 308 20.14 10.67 -10.11
N LEU A 309 18.87 10.73 -9.68
CA LEU A 309 18.10 11.97 -9.63
C LEU A 309 18.71 12.98 -8.66
N LEU A 310 19.19 12.53 -7.50
CA LEU A 310 19.90 13.39 -6.54
C LEU A 310 21.18 13.96 -7.18
N ARG A 311 21.88 13.17 -7.99
CA ARG A 311 23.01 13.64 -8.79
C ARG A 311 22.57 14.69 -9.82
N CYS A 312 21.52 14.43 -10.61
CA CYS A 312 20.99 15.43 -11.54
C CYS A 312 20.58 16.73 -10.82
N LEU A 313 20.03 16.62 -9.61
CA LEU A 313 19.67 17.76 -8.78
C LEU A 313 20.90 18.55 -8.31
N ALA A 314 21.94 17.86 -7.82
CA ALA A 314 23.21 18.48 -7.46
C ALA A 314 23.80 19.31 -8.60
N PHE A 315 23.91 18.71 -9.80
CA PHE A 315 24.46 19.38 -10.99
C PHE A 315 23.48 20.34 -11.68
N SER A 316 22.26 20.49 -11.17
CA SER A 316 21.36 21.56 -11.63
C SER A 316 21.46 22.83 -10.77
N LEU A 317 22.11 22.74 -9.61
CA LEU A 317 22.40 23.88 -8.75
C LEU A 317 23.59 24.64 -9.34
N HIS A 318 23.51 25.97 -9.35
CA HIS A 318 24.61 26.86 -9.77
C HIS A 318 25.80 26.89 -8.78
N ASN A 319 25.86 25.94 -7.85
CA ASN A 319 26.84 25.90 -6.77
C ASN A 319 27.72 24.67 -6.89
N ASP A 320 29.00 24.79 -6.56
CA ASP A 320 29.90 23.65 -6.46
C ASP A 320 29.40 22.64 -5.41
N VAL A 321 29.07 21.44 -5.88
CA VAL A 321 28.67 20.32 -5.02
C VAL A 321 29.86 19.41 -4.78
N THR A 322 30.26 19.28 -3.52
CA THR A 322 31.29 18.35 -3.09
C THR A 322 30.72 17.37 -2.09
N ILE A 323 31.15 16.12 -2.17
CA ILE A 323 30.77 15.05 -1.25
C ILE A 323 31.93 14.78 -0.29
N PHE A 324 31.64 14.59 0.99
CA PHE A 324 32.65 14.28 2.00
C PHE A 324 32.23 13.11 2.89
N GLN A 325 33.22 12.37 3.37
CA GLN A 325 33.05 11.29 4.34
C GLN A 325 33.93 11.56 5.56
N VAL A 326 33.40 11.27 6.74
CA VAL A 326 34.12 11.47 8.00
C VAL A 326 35.01 10.27 8.28
N ARG A 327 36.28 10.52 8.60
CA ARG A 327 37.26 9.47 8.91
C ARG A 327 36.95 8.80 10.25
N LYS A 328 37.18 7.49 10.35
CA LYS A 328 37.12 6.73 11.61
C LYS A 328 38.03 7.40 12.66
N LYS A 329 37.56 7.45 13.91
CA LYS A 329 38.19 8.10 15.09
C LYS A 329 38.23 9.63 15.08
N SER A 330 37.59 10.30 14.12
CA SER A 330 37.42 11.76 14.14
C SER A 330 36.55 12.21 15.31
N ARG A 331 36.80 13.42 15.82
CA ARG A 331 35.94 14.06 16.82
C ARG A 331 34.59 14.39 16.20
N PHE A 332 33.51 14.20 16.95
CA PHE A 332 32.18 14.59 16.52
C PHE A 332 32.06 16.11 16.44
N SER A 333 31.39 16.61 15.41
CA SER A 333 31.11 18.03 15.22
C SER A 333 29.68 18.18 14.72
N GLU A 334 28.80 18.73 15.57
CA GLU A 334 27.39 18.95 15.24
C GLU A 334 27.20 19.84 14.01
N VAL A 335 28.19 20.67 13.63
CA VAL A 335 28.10 21.52 12.44
C VAL A 335 28.16 20.70 11.15
N TYR A 336 29.00 19.65 11.11
CA TYR A 336 29.25 18.86 9.89
C TYR A 336 28.69 17.44 9.96
N MET A 337 28.25 17.01 11.14
CA MET A 337 27.91 15.62 11.44
C MET A 337 26.59 15.56 12.19
N GLN A 338 25.80 14.54 11.86
CA GLN A 338 24.57 14.19 12.56
C GLN A 338 24.71 12.76 13.09
N CYS A 339 24.41 12.52 14.36
CA CYS A 339 24.43 11.20 14.92
C CYS A 339 23.17 10.42 14.52
N VAL A 340 23.32 9.18 14.03
CA VAL A 340 22.15 8.35 13.68
C VAL A 340 21.41 7.77 14.89
N THR A 341 21.98 7.88 16.09
CA THR A 341 21.43 7.39 17.37
C THR A 341 21.06 8.55 18.32
N GLU A 342 20.91 9.77 17.80
CA GLU A 342 20.65 11.01 18.56
C GLU A 342 19.39 10.92 19.44
N GLU A 343 18.36 10.17 19.04
CA GLU A 343 17.14 9.96 19.84
C GLU A 343 17.41 9.21 21.17
N ILE A 344 18.51 8.45 21.26
CA ILE A 344 18.84 7.58 22.40
C ILE A 344 19.94 8.18 23.27
N LEU A 345 20.91 8.88 22.66
CA LEU A 345 22.09 9.40 23.36
C LEU A 345 21.83 10.68 24.18
N PHE A 346 20.74 11.39 23.90
CA PHE A 346 20.42 12.68 24.54
C PHE A 346 19.08 12.65 25.30
N SER A 347 18.69 11.49 25.83
CA SER A 347 17.53 11.41 26.71
C SER A 347 17.77 12.21 28.01
N PRO A 348 16.81 13.00 28.50
CA PRO A 348 17.01 13.89 29.65
C PRO A 348 17.13 13.16 30.99
N ALA A 349 17.03 11.83 31.01
CA ALA A 349 17.17 11.03 32.23
C ALA A 349 18.63 10.91 32.73
N ASP A 350 19.62 11.11 31.85
CA ASP A 350 21.04 11.02 32.19
C ASP A 350 21.68 12.37 32.57
N MET A 351 20.89 13.46 32.64
CA MET A 351 21.36 14.81 33.00
C MET A 351 21.38 15.08 34.52
N ASN A 352 21.18 14.06 35.35
CA ASN A 352 21.09 14.20 36.81
C ASN A 352 22.29 13.63 37.59
N ASP A 353 23.41 13.28 36.93
CA ASP A 353 24.63 12.95 37.67
C ASP A 353 25.76 13.92 37.32
N SER A 354 25.75 15.03 38.03
CA SER A 354 26.87 15.94 38.18
C SER A 354 28.03 15.23 38.89
N THR A 355 28.83 14.47 38.16
CA THR A 355 30.18 14.06 38.59
C THR A 355 31.20 14.33 37.49
N VAL A 356 32.08 15.29 37.78
CA VAL A 356 33.24 15.65 36.98
C VAL A 356 34.19 14.45 36.92
N GLY A 357 34.28 13.80 35.76
CA GLY A 357 35.19 12.65 35.55
C GLY A 357 35.42 12.31 34.07
N SER A 358 36.40 12.95 33.43
CA SER A 358 37.20 12.46 32.29
C SER A 358 36.52 11.60 31.20
N GLY A 359 35.33 11.99 30.73
CA GLY A 359 34.61 11.29 29.66
C GLY A 359 35.10 11.70 28.27
N SER A 360 35.77 10.80 27.54
CA SER A 360 36.28 11.07 26.19
C SER A 360 35.19 11.59 25.25
N GLU A 361 35.46 12.70 24.55
CA GLU A 361 34.59 13.24 23.48
C GLU A 361 34.11 12.11 22.54
N PRO A 362 32.81 12.08 22.16
CA PRO A 362 32.28 11.04 21.31
C PRO A 362 33.03 11.04 19.96
N ARG A 363 33.54 9.85 19.59
CA ARG A 363 34.31 9.65 18.36
C ARG A 363 33.49 8.91 17.32
N VAL A 364 33.69 9.32 16.07
CA VAL A 364 33.08 8.66 14.91
C VAL A 364 33.68 7.29 14.71
N ARG A 365 32.84 6.26 14.61
CA ARG A 365 33.27 4.91 14.23
C ARG A 365 33.28 4.75 12.73
N PHE A 366 32.18 5.11 12.08
CA PHE A 366 32.07 5.08 10.62
C PHE A 366 31.00 6.06 10.13
N THR A 367 31.11 6.42 8.85
CA THR A 367 30.12 7.23 8.15
C THR A 367 29.01 6.33 7.63
N VAL A 368 27.75 6.59 8.00
CA VAL A 368 26.57 5.87 7.49
C VAL A 368 26.11 6.48 6.17
N VAL A 369 26.03 7.81 6.12
CA VAL A 369 25.69 8.56 4.90
C VAL A 369 26.70 9.69 4.73
N PRO A 370 27.30 9.84 3.54
CA PRO A 370 28.20 10.96 3.26
C PRO A 370 27.50 12.31 3.43
N GLY A 371 28.28 13.33 3.80
CA GLY A 371 27.83 14.71 3.82
C GLY A 371 28.06 15.39 2.47
N PHE A 372 27.38 16.52 2.27
CA PHE A 372 27.49 17.31 1.04
C PHE A 372 27.76 18.76 1.39
N LYS A 373 28.65 19.41 0.64
CA LYS A 373 28.85 20.86 0.67
C LYS A 373 28.43 21.42 -0.68
N ILE A 374 27.47 22.34 -0.65
CA ILE A 374 26.82 22.95 -1.81
C ILE A 374 27.06 24.46 -1.69
N GLY A 375 28.08 24.96 -2.39
CA GLY A 375 28.56 26.33 -2.18
C GLY A 375 28.95 26.54 -0.71
N GLU A 376 28.24 27.44 -0.03
CA GLU A 376 28.43 27.73 1.41
C GLU A 376 27.59 26.85 2.33
N THR A 377 26.57 26.16 1.80
CA THR A 377 25.68 25.32 2.61
C THR A 377 26.28 23.95 2.85
N VAL A 378 26.27 23.49 4.10
CA VAL A 378 26.68 22.14 4.48
C VAL A 378 25.46 21.31 4.84
N VAL A 379 25.31 20.18 4.17
CA VAL A 379 24.41 19.09 4.58
C VAL A 379 25.23 18.07 5.36
N GLN A 380 24.90 17.91 6.63
CA GLN A 380 25.66 17.09 7.57
C GLN A 380 25.80 15.62 7.11
N SER A 381 26.97 15.05 7.37
CA SER A 381 27.20 13.62 7.21
C SER A 381 26.58 12.85 8.37
N ARG A 382 25.85 11.77 8.08
CA ARG A 382 25.32 10.90 9.13
C ARG A 382 26.36 9.91 9.58
N VAL A 383 26.69 9.94 10.86
CA VAL A 383 27.77 9.15 11.46
C VAL A 383 27.26 8.29 12.59
N TYR A 384 27.90 7.13 12.77
CA TYR A 384 27.70 6.28 13.93
C TYR A 384 28.82 6.57 14.95
N LEU A 385 28.44 6.85 16.19
CA LEU A 385 29.37 7.21 17.27
C LEU A 385 29.62 6.00 18.17
N SER A 386 30.80 5.96 18.80
CA SER A 386 30.98 5.02 19.91
C SER A 386 30.25 5.49 21.17
N PRO A 387 29.72 4.57 21.98
CA PRO A 387 29.35 4.89 23.35
C PRO A 387 30.58 5.46 24.09
N PRO A 388 30.40 6.43 24.98
CA PRO A 388 31.46 6.81 25.91
C PRO A 388 31.85 5.55 26.71
N ARG A 389 33.16 5.28 26.82
CA ARG A 389 33.64 4.21 27.71
C ARG A 389 33.27 4.63 29.13
N ARG A 390 32.40 3.87 29.78
CA ARG A 390 32.14 3.97 31.23
C ARG A 390 33.35 3.48 32.00
#